data_AF-A0A7C8VB44-F1
#
_entry.id   AF-A0A7C8VB44-F1
#
_cell.length_a   1.000
_cell.length_b   1.000
_cell.length_c   1.000
_cell.angle_alpha   90.00
_cell.angle_beta   90.00
_cell.angle_gamma   90.00
#
_symmetry.space_group_name_H-M   'P 1'
#
loop_
_entity.id
_entity.type
_entity.pdbx_description
1 polymer ?
#
loop_
_entity_poly.entity_id
_entity_poly.type
_entity_poly.pdbx_seq_one_letter_code
_entity_poly.pdbx_strand_id
1 'polypeptide(L)'
;MPFDTSKSFGYDGPWYTVPVAIGSNEQTVNLFPGSQWAPTILSTTVCEDIPDCVSKKGGLYNYESDESTYPNTIGFIAKGVDTVPYGSLFDAEGQNYGQFAQIKVGNGFSHVTIANASISRVESVSLFYGRKEVGMSNGFLTLGAVDDAHGEIYFNN
;
A
#
# COMPACT_ATOMS: atom_id res chain seq x y z
N MET A 1 -5.65 -17.02 12.28
CA MET A 1 -4.68 -17.00 11.14
C MET A 1 -4.76 -15.62 10.52
N PRO A 2 -3.63 -14.97 10.14
CA PRO A 2 -3.63 -13.58 9.66
C PRO A 2 -4.16 -13.43 8.23
N PHE A 3 -4.34 -14.53 7.50
CA PHE A 3 -4.87 -14.54 6.14
C PHE A 3 -6.37 -14.83 6.13
N ASP A 4 -7.12 -14.07 5.33
CA ASP A 4 -8.50 -14.40 4.99
C ASP A 4 -8.51 -15.28 3.74
N THR A 5 -8.71 -16.60 3.91
CA THR A 5 -8.77 -17.54 2.78
C THR A 5 -10.08 -17.47 2.00
N SER A 6 -11.06 -16.68 2.46
CA SER A 6 -12.32 -16.43 1.73
C SER A 6 -12.21 -15.27 0.74
N LYS A 7 -11.12 -14.50 0.82
CA LYS A 7 -10.83 -13.39 -0.09
C LYS A 7 -9.52 -13.64 -0.82
N SER A 8 -9.63 -13.75 -2.15
CA SER A 8 -8.49 -13.94 -3.03
C SER A 8 -8.51 -12.95 -4.18
N PHE A 9 -7.35 -12.39 -4.50
CA PHE A 9 -7.20 -11.33 -5.49
C PHE A 9 -6.03 -11.63 -6.43
N GLY A 10 -5.91 -10.90 -7.54
CA GLY A 10 -4.84 -11.07 -8.52
C GLY A 10 -5.33 -11.57 -9.88
N TYR A 11 -4.66 -11.12 -10.94
CA TYR A 11 -4.98 -11.48 -12.33
C TYR A 11 -4.44 -12.87 -12.69
N ASP A 12 -3.39 -13.33 -12.01
CA ASP A 12 -2.63 -14.55 -12.24
C ASP A 12 -2.90 -15.67 -11.22
N GLY A 13 -3.82 -15.46 -10.27
CA GLY A 13 -4.25 -16.50 -9.33
C GLY A 13 -4.92 -15.93 -8.08
N PRO A 14 -5.45 -16.79 -7.19
CA PRO A 14 -5.98 -16.38 -5.90
C PRO A 14 -4.85 -16.12 -4.90
N TRP A 15 -4.39 -14.88 -4.80
CA TRP A 15 -3.43 -14.46 -3.78
C TRP A 15 -4.17 -14.13 -2.48
N TYR A 16 -3.67 -14.69 -1.37
CA TYR A 16 -4.23 -14.42 -0.05
C TYR A 16 -3.78 -13.05 0.46
N THR A 17 -4.71 -12.33 1.06
CA THR A 17 -4.45 -11.02 1.65
C THR A 17 -4.55 -11.04 3.16
N VAL A 18 -3.90 -10.06 3.77
CA VAL A 18 -4.04 -9.72 5.18
C VAL A 18 -5.03 -8.55 5.29
N PRO A 19 -6.18 -8.71 5.97
CA PRO A 19 -7.06 -7.59 6.27
C PRO A 19 -6.41 -6.69 7.32
N VAL A 20 -6.41 -5.40 7.05
CA VAL A 20 -5.80 -4.36 7.88
C VAL A 20 -6.80 -3.23 8.04
N ALA A 21 -7.07 -2.82 9.27
CA ALA A 21 -7.86 -1.62 9.55
C ALA A 21 -6.94 -0.42 9.70
N ILE A 22 -7.25 0.66 8.98
CA ILE A 22 -6.46 1.88 8.94
C ILE A 22 -7.27 3.02 9.55
N GLY A 23 -6.59 3.84 10.35
CA GLY A 23 -7.16 5.04 10.94
C GLY A 23 -7.98 4.81 12.21
N SER A 24 -8.63 5.87 12.68
CA SER A 24 -9.52 5.87 13.85
C SER A 24 -10.90 5.36 13.49
N ASN A 25 -11.29 5.53 12.23
CA ASN A 25 -12.54 5.03 11.65
C ASN A 25 -12.44 3.58 11.14
N GLU A 26 -11.31 2.90 11.36
CA GLU A 26 -11.08 1.47 11.10
C GLU A 26 -11.42 1.02 9.66
N GLN A 27 -11.04 1.84 8.68
CA GLN A 27 -11.22 1.51 7.27
C GLN A 27 -10.45 0.24 6.90
N THR A 28 -11.18 -0.83 6.58
CA THR A 28 -10.58 -2.13 6.30
C THR A 28 -10.14 -2.21 4.85
N VAL A 29 -8.84 -2.45 4.65
CA VAL A 29 -8.23 -2.75 3.35
C VAL A 29 -7.57 -4.12 3.40
N ASN A 30 -7.57 -4.83 2.27
CA ASN A 30 -6.93 -6.13 2.13
C ASN A 30 -5.60 -5.91 1.41
N LEU A 31 -4.51 -6.32 2.02
CA LEU A 31 -3.16 -6.07 1.51
C LEU A 31 -2.46 -7.39 1.21
N PHE A 32 -1.73 -7.46 0.10
CA PHE A 32 -0.83 -8.56 -0.16
C PHE A 32 0.36 -8.51 0.82
N PRO A 33 0.88 -9.65 1.27
CA PRO A 33 2.13 -9.65 2.01
C PRO A 33 3.26 -9.12 1.10
N GLY A 34 3.93 -8.07 1.54
CA GLY A 34 5.08 -7.46 0.87
C GLY A 34 6.36 -7.60 1.69
N SER A 35 7.50 -7.57 1.02
CA SER A 35 8.82 -7.77 1.63
C SER A 35 9.69 -6.51 1.69
N GLN A 36 9.26 -5.38 1.12
CA GLN A 36 10.10 -4.19 0.96
C GLN A 36 9.32 -2.89 1.21
N TRP A 37 10.00 -1.90 1.81
CA TRP A 37 9.56 -0.50 2.04
C TRP A 37 8.38 -0.32 2.99
N ALA A 38 7.73 0.84 2.95
CA ALA A 38 6.53 1.13 3.74
C ALA A 38 5.30 0.40 3.16
N PRO A 39 4.31 0.03 4.00
CA PRO A 39 3.06 -0.49 3.52
C PRO A 39 2.45 0.45 2.47
N THR A 40 2.06 -0.12 1.34
CA THR A 40 1.48 0.62 0.22
C THR A 40 -0.03 0.49 0.27
N ILE A 41 -0.73 1.60 0.41
CA ILE A 41 -2.16 1.66 0.63
C ILE A 41 -2.82 2.41 -0.53
N LEU A 42 -3.80 1.78 -1.17
CA LEU A 42 -4.56 2.40 -2.25
C LEU A 42 -5.58 3.37 -1.68
N SER A 43 -5.51 4.65 -2.08
CA SER A 43 -6.53 5.63 -1.71
C SER A 43 -7.80 5.45 -2.54
N THR A 44 -8.88 6.14 -2.18
CA THR A 44 -10.09 6.20 -3.02
C THR A 44 -9.86 6.82 -4.40
N THR A 45 -8.86 7.69 -4.54
CA THR A 45 -8.61 8.47 -5.76
C THR A 45 -8.13 7.59 -6.92
N VAL A 46 -7.51 6.42 -6.64
CA VAL A 46 -7.06 5.48 -7.69
C VAL A 46 -8.20 4.96 -8.56
N CYS A 47 -9.46 5.13 -8.13
CA CYS A 47 -10.65 4.67 -8.81
C CYS A 47 -11.61 5.78 -9.23
N GLU A 48 -11.27 7.05 -9.08
CA GLU A 48 -12.20 8.17 -9.36
C GLU A 48 -12.67 8.20 -10.81
N ASP A 49 -11.78 7.91 -11.77
CA ASP A 49 -12.07 7.94 -13.20
C ASP A 49 -11.92 6.57 -13.90
N ILE A 50 -11.89 5.48 -13.14
CA ILE A 50 -11.72 4.12 -13.67
C ILE A 50 -13.03 3.33 -13.55
N PRO A 51 -13.79 3.14 -14.65
CA PRO A 51 -14.93 2.23 -14.69
C PRO A 51 -14.52 0.83 -14.23
N ASP A 52 -15.36 0.19 -13.40
CA ASP A 52 -15.12 -1.15 -12.87
C ASP A 52 -13.75 -1.35 -12.20
N CYS A 53 -13.24 -0.30 -11.54
CA CYS A 53 -11.96 -0.30 -10.84
C CYS A 53 -11.78 -1.53 -9.94
N VAL A 54 -10.86 -2.41 -10.33
CA VAL A 54 -10.58 -3.69 -9.65
C VAL A 54 -10.14 -3.48 -8.20
N SER A 55 -9.49 -2.34 -7.91
CA SER A 55 -9.00 -1.98 -6.57
C SER A 55 -10.12 -1.87 -5.53
N LYS A 56 -11.35 -1.55 -5.94
CA LYS A 56 -12.51 -1.50 -5.03
C LYS A 56 -12.76 -2.82 -4.31
N LYS A 57 -12.40 -3.96 -4.92
CA LYS A 57 -12.56 -5.28 -4.32
C LYS A 57 -11.65 -5.46 -3.10
N GLY A 58 -10.46 -4.88 -3.13
CA GLY A 58 -9.48 -4.92 -2.05
C GLY A 58 -9.82 -4.02 -0.87
N GLY A 59 -10.73 -3.06 -1.06
CA GLY A 59 -10.95 -1.96 -0.13
C GLY A 59 -9.99 -0.80 -0.44
N LEU A 60 -10.50 0.42 -0.33
CA LEU A 60 -9.76 1.65 -0.59
C LEU A 60 -9.76 2.51 0.66
N TYR A 61 -8.69 3.28 0.82
CA TYR A 61 -8.51 4.15 1.98
C TYR A 61 -8.92 5.60 1.67
N ASN A 62 -9.96 6.09 2.34
CA ASN A 62 -10.33 7.50 2.34
C ASN A 62 -9.64 8.23 3.50
N TYR A 63 -8.46 8.78 3.22
CA TYR A 63 -7.64 9.47 4.21
C TYR A 63 -8.27 10.79 4.71
N GLU A 64 -9.12 11.44 3.92
CA GLU A 64 -9.79 12.69 4.32
C GLU A 64 -10.85 12.46 5.39
N SER A 65 -11.37 11.23 5.50
CA SER A 65 -12.37 10.83 6.49
C SER A 65 -11.79 10.33 7.82
N ASP A 66 -10.46 10.24 7.95
CA ASP A 66 -9.78 9.72 9.13
C ASP A 66 -9.11 10.85 9.94
N GLU A 67 -9.53 10.98 11.20
CA GLU A 67 -9.02 12.00 12.13
C GLU A 67 -7.67 11.66 12.77
N SER A 68 -7.25 10.39 12.69
CA SER A 68 -5.97 9.92 13.26
C SER A 68 -4.82 9.84 12.25
N THR A 69 -5.10 10.19 11.00
CA THR A 69 -4.07 10.29 9.96
C THR A 69 -3.48 11.68 9.96
N TYR A 70 -2.16 11.72 9.84
CA TYR A 70 -1.43 12.96 9.64
C TYR A 70 -1.03 13.01 8.16
N PRO A 71 -1.90 13.52 7.26
CA PRO A 71 -1.60 13.53 5.84
C PRO A 71 -0.37 14.41 5.56
N ASN A 72 0.48 13.98 4.62
CA ASN A 72 1.64 14.74 4.15
C ASN A 72 2.71 15.02 5.23
N THR A 73 2.84 14.15 6.25
CA THR A 73 3.80 14.31 7.35
C THR A 73 5.26 14.07 6.94
N ILE A 74 5.50 13.17 5.99
CA ILE A 74 6.80 12.99 5.35
C ILE A 74 6.55 13.03 3.84
N GLY A 75 6.70 14.21 3.26
CA GLY A 75 6.63 14.39 1.81
C GLY A 75 7.88 13.83 1.15
N PHE A 76 7.83 12.58 0.70
CA PHE A 76 8.63 12.19 -0.45
C PHE A 76 7.94 12.81 -1.67
N ILE A 77 8.49 13.88 -2.22
CA ILE A 77 8.13 14.28 -3.59
C ILE A 77 8.76 13.23 -4.49
N ALA A 78 8.06 12.12 -4.72
CA ALA A 78 8.32 11.28 -5.87
C ALA A 78 7.91 12.07 -7.13
N LYS A 79 8.74 13.05 -7.52
CA LYS A 79 8.67 13.64 -8.86
C LYS A 79 9.39 12.67 -9.79
N GLY A 80 8.66 11.66 -10.21
CA GLY A 80 9.16 10.60 -11.08
C GLY A 80 8.26 9.39 -10.96
N VAL A 81 8.28 8.57 -12.00
CA VAL A 81 7.78 7.20 -11.97
C VAL A 81 8.53 6.50 -10.84
N ASP A 82 7.97 6.46 -9.64
CA ASP A 82 8.48 5.57 -8.60
C ASP A 82 7.99 4.20 -9.03
N THR A 83 8.90 3.42 -9.60
CA THR A 83 8.64 2.01 -9.87
C THR A 83 8.37 1.38 -8.53
N VAL A 84 7.09 1.24 -8.16
CA VAL A 84 6.70 0.41 -7.03
C VAL A 84 7.31 -0.96 -7.36
N PRO A 85 8.27 -1.48 -6.58
CA PRO A 85 9.01 -2.69 -6.87
C PRO A 85 8.03 -3.83 -6.63
N TYR A 86 7.14 -3.99 -7.59
CA TYR A 86 6.70 -5.31 -7.95
C TYR A 86 7.97 -6.10 -8.26
N GLY A 87 8.03 -7.34 -7.79
CA GLY A 87 9.04 -8.28 -8.27
C GLY A 87 9.10 -8.25 -9.80
N SER A 88 10.20 -8.75 -10.37
CA SER A 88 10.65 -8.62 -11.78
C SER A 88 9.64 -8.92 -12.92
N LEU A 89 8.37 -9.16 -12.63
CA LEU A 89 7.28 -9.47 -13.54
C LEU A 89 6.36 -8.28 -13.87
N PHE A 90 6.33 -7.20 -13.09
CA PHE A 90 5.43 -6.07 -13.34
C PHE A 90 6.13 -4.71 -13.20
N ASP A 91 5.74 -3.76 -14.06
CA ASP A 91 6.10 -2.35 -13.98
C ASP A 91 4.92 -1.56 -13.42
N ALA A 92 5.17 -0.63 -12.52
CA ALA A 92 4.14 0.23 -11.94
C ALA A 92 4.53 1.71 -12.10
N GLU A 93 3.59 2.53 -12.55
CA GLU A 93 3.74 3.97 -12.63
C GLU A 93 2.61 4.66 -11.87
N GLY A 94 2.89 5.75 -11.15
CA GLY A 94 1.85 6.39 -10.35
C GLY A 94 2.34 7.54 -9.49
N GLN A 95 1.43 8.01 -8.63
CA GLN A 95 1.70 9.00 -7.60
C GLN A 95 1.41 8.42 -6.23
N ASN A 96 2.33 8.65 -5.29
CA ASN A 96 2.17 8.28 -3.90
C ASN A 96 2.63 9.39 -2.95
N TYR A 97 2.11 9.35 -1.72
CA TYR A 97 2.42 10.27 -0.64
C TYR A 97 2.80 9.50 0.63
N GLY A 98 3.91 9.88 1.25
CA GLY A 98 4.24 9.40 2.59
C GLY A 98 3.34 10.04 3.65
N GLN A 99 2.79 9.22 4.55
CA GLN A 99 1.97 9.68 5.67
C GLN A 99 2.12 8.76 6.89
N PHE A 100 1.71 9.25 8.06
CA PHE A 100 1.54 8.43 9.26
C PHE A 100 0.07 8.15 9.53
N ALA A 101 -0.24 6.87 9.82
CA ALA A 101 -1.58 6.44 10.18
C ALA A 101 -1.55 5.36 11.27
N GLN A 102 -2.67 5.18 11.95
CA GLN A 102 -2.88 4.01 12.81
C GLN A 102 -3.15 2.77 11.97
N ILE A 103 -2.48 1.66 12.27
CA ILE A 103 -2.70 0.36 11.61
C ILE A 103 -3.08 -0.68 12.65
N LYS A 104 -4.14 -1.45 12.37
CA LYS A 104 -4.54 -2.62 13.15
C LYS A 104 -4.49 -3.87 12.29
N VAL A 105 -3.74 -4.87 12.73
CA VAL A 105 -3.61 -6.16 12.04
C VAL A 105 -4.15 -7.28 12.92
N GLY A 106 -4.90 -8.21 12.30
CA GLY A 106 -5.47 -9.38 12.95
C GLY A 106 -6.94 -9.22 13.31
N ASN A 107 -7.60 -10.36 13.58
CA ASN A 107 -8.98 -10.44 14.06
C ASN A 107 -9.02 -11.37 15.29
N GLY A 108 -9.77 -11.00 16.33
CA GLY A 108 -9.88 -11.80 17.58
C GLY A 108 -8.77 -11.54 18.62
N PHE A 109 -8.32 -12.60 19.31
CA PHE A 109 -7.47 -12.55 20.53
C PHE A 109 -6.03 -12.04 20.35
N SER A 110 -5.60 -11.76 19.12
CA SER A 110 -4.27 -11.22 18.82
C SER A 110 -4.41 -10.14 17.76
N HIS A 111 -4.77 -8.93 18.21
CA HIS A 111 -4.70 -7.72 17.40
C HIS A 111 -3.47 -6.92 17.82
N VAL A 112 -2.74 -6.40 16.84
CA VAL A 112 -1.64 -5.46 17.08
C VAL A 112 -2.09 -4.11 16.55
N THR A 113 -2.09 -3.11 17.43
CA THR A 113 -2.28 -1.71 17.05
C THR A 113 -0.92 -1.05 16.96
N ILE A 114 -0.61 -0.49 15.80
CA ILE A 114 0.59 0.28 15.55
C ILE A 114 0.14 1.72 15.34
N ALA A 115 0.42 2.58 16.33
CA ALA A 115 0.21 4.01 16.18
C ALA A 115 1.33 4.62 15.33
N ASN A 116 1.00 5.63 14.52
CA ASN A 116 1.96 6.38 13.70
C ASN A 116 2.83 5.49 12.79
N ALA A 117 2.24 4.46 12.18
CA ALA A 117 2.93 3.66 11.17
C ALA A 117 3.12 4.50 9.91
N SER A 118 4.34 4.53 9.36
CA SER A 118 4.58 5.13 8.05
C SER A 118 3.89 4.28 6.98
N ILE A 119 3.15 4.93 6.08
CA ILE A 119 2.53 4.29 4.92
C ILE A 119 2.76 5.13 3.67
N SER A 120 2.80 4.44 2.54
CA SER A 120 2.77 5.04 1.21
C SER A 120 1.33 5.03 0.69
N ARG A 121 0.69 6.19 0.65
CA ARG A 121 -0.66 6.38 0.08
C ARG A 121 -0.54 6.53 -1.42
N VAL A 122 -1.05 5.58 -2.19
CA VAL A 122 -1.09 5.63 -3.65
C VAL A 122 -2.36 6.33 -4.09
N GLU A 123 -2.23 7.38 -4.90
CA GLU A 123 -3.35 8.16 -5.42
C GLU A 123 -3.64 7.93 -6.90
N SER A 124 -2.64 7.47 -7.65
CA SER A 124 -2.80 6.96 -9.01
C SER A 124 -1.82 5.81 -9.21
N VAL A 125 -2.22 4.79 -9.95
CA VAL A 125 -1.35 3.67 -10.32
C VAL A 125 -1.82 3.00 -11.60
N SER A 126 -0.88 2.81 -12.51
CA SER A 126 -1.00 1.94 -13.68
C SER A 126 -0.01 0.79 -13.51
N LEU A 127 -0.52 -0.44 -13.48
CA LEU A 127 0.27 -1.66 -13.35
C LEU A 127 0.33 -2.37 -14.70
N PHE A 128 1.53 -2.72 -15.16
CA PHE A 128 1.77 -3.34 -16.46
C PHE A 128 2.36 -4.73 -16.30
N TYR A 129 1.83 -5.69 -17.06
CA TYR A 129 2.43 -7.01 -17.29
C TYR A 129 2.96 -7.05 -18.73
N GLY A 130 4.26 -6.86 -18.89
CA GLY A 130 4.85 -6.56 -20.19
C GLY A 130 4.34 -5.22 -20.72
N ARG A 131 3.63 -5.22 -21.87
CA ARG A 131 3.04 -3.99 -22.46
C ARG A 131 1.56 -3.79 -22.16
N LYS A 132 0.95 -4.68 -21.36
CA LYS A 132 -0.49 -4.64 -21.07
C LYS A 132 -0.72 -4.07 -19.69
N GLU A 133 -1.51 -3.01 -19.61
CA GLU A 133 -2.03 -2.52 -18.34
C GLU A 133 -3.07 -3.51 -17.78
N VAL A 134 -2.91 -3.89 -16.51
CA VAL A 134 -3.76 -4.87 -15.81
C VAL A 134 -4.43 -4.29 -14.55
N GLY A 135 -3.98 -3.11 -14.10
CA GLY A 135 -4.48 -2.45 -12.89
C GLY A 135 -4.09 -3.17 -11.59
N MET A 136 -4.03 -2.42 -10.48
CA MET A 136 -3.67 -2.97 -9.18
C MET A 136 -4.91 -3.28 -8.34
N SER A 137 -5.08 -4.53 -7.90
CA SER A 137 -6.25 -4.93 -7.10
C SER A 137 -6.14 -4.60 -5.61
N ASN A 138 -4.93 -4.63 -5.06
CA ASN A 138 -4.66 -4.44 -3.65
C ASN A 138 -3.30 -3.79 -3.46
N GLY A 139 -3.11 -3.13 -2.32
CA GLY A 139 -1.79 -2.67 -1.86
C GLY A 139 -0.99 -3.78 -1.17
N PHE A 140 0.08 -3.38 -0.46
CA PHE A 140 1.01 -4.31 0.20
C PHE A 140 1.19 -3.99 1.68
N LEU A 141 1.14 -5.01 2.52
CA LEU A 141 1.53 -4.95 3.93
C LEU A 141 2.99 -5.41 4.02
N THR A 142 3.89 -4.48 4.31
CA THR A 142 5.31 -4.78 4.38
C THR A 142 5.68 -5.20 5.80
N LEU A 143 6.44 -6.28 5.92
CA LEU A 143 6.85 -6.85 7.22
C LEU A 143 8.36 -6.66 7.49
N GLY A 144 9.02 -5.82 6.71
CA GLY A 144 10.44 -5.50 6.86
C GLY A 144 10.95 -4.74 5.64
N ALA A 145 12.08 -4.05 5.81
CA ALA A 145 12.85 -3.51 4.71
C ALA A 145 13.91 -4.54 4.29
N VAL A 146 14.25 -4.59 2.99
CA VAL A 146 15.63 -4.91 2.64
C VAL A 146 16.42 -3.63 2.89
N ASP A 147 17.48 -3.74 3.70
CA ASP A 147 18.49 -2.70 3.85
C ASP A 147 19.15 -2.49 2.48
N ASP A 148 18.66 -1.53 1.71
CA ASP A 148 19.28 -1.14 0.44
C ASP A 148 19.36 0.39 0.38
N ALA A 149 20.61 0.88 0.39
CA ALA A 149 21.06 2.26 0.28
C ALA A 149 21.16 3.10 1.57
N HIS A 150 22.04 2.68 2.49
CA HIS A 150 22.92 3.67 3.13
C HIS A 150 23.78 4.34 2.04
N GLY A 151 23.36 5.50 1.55
CA GLY A 151 24.28 6.41 0.88
C GLY A 151 25.40 6.79 1.86
N GLU A 152 26.65 6.48 1.52
CA GLU A 152 27.82 6.89 2.29
C GLU A 152 27.78 8.41 2.50
N ILE A 153 27.65 8.85 3.75
CA ILE A 153 27.86 10.24 4.13
C ILE A 153 29.37 10.47 4.11
N TYR A 154 29.87 11.06 3.02
CA TYR A 154 31.23 11.57 2.99
C TYR A 154 31.28 12.85 3.83
N PHE A 155 31.89 12.77 5.02
CA PHE A 155 32.37 13.95 5.71
C PHE A 155 33.61 14.45 4.99
N ASN A 156 33.47 15.54 4.23
CA ASN A 156 34.63 16.29 3.78
C ASN A 156 35.24 16.99 5.01
N ASN A 157 36.41 16.51 5.45
CA ASN A 157 37.30 17.23 6.35
C ASN A 157 38.07 18.31 5.60
#